data_AF-A0A0F9IQF2-F1
#
_entry.id   AF-A0A0F9IQF2-F1
#
_cell.length_a   1.000
_cell.length_b   1.000
_cell.length_c   1.000
_cell.angle_alpha   90.00
_cell.angle_beta   90.00
_cell.angle_gamma   90.00
#
_symmetry.space_group_name_H-M   'P 1'
#
loop_
_entity.id
_entity.type
_entity.pdbx_description
1 polymer ?
#
loop_
_entity_poly.entity_id
_entity_poly.type
_entity_poly.pdbx_seq_one_letter_code
_entity_poly.pdbx_strand_id
1 'polypeptide(L)' 'MEQYLNKSIKEVISEFPEVADILNGYKIGCVTCSVGSCPLNEIVTIHNLPKEAEEELMKGIEKAIYLDKDDGEAASKIDE' A
#
# COMPACT_ATOMS: atom_id res chain seq x y z
N MET A 1 -4.60 8.56 4.09
CA MET A 1 -4.26 7.50 3.11
C MET A 1 -5.14 7.58 1.85
N GLU A 2 -6.39 8.07 1.95
CA GLU A 2 -7.38 8.17 0.87
C GLU A 2 -6.89 8.77 -0.46
N GLN A 3 -6.02 9.79 -0.43
CA GLN A 3 -5.49 10.42 -1.65
C GLN A 3 -4.63 9.48 -2.52
N TYR A 4 -4.11 8.39 -1.96
CA TYR A 4 -3.28 7.41 -2.66
C TYR A 4 -4.08 6.17 -3.10
N LEU A 5 -5.27 5.95 -2.55
CA LEU A 5 -6.11 4.80 -2.89
C LEU A 5 -6.51 4.77 -4.37
N ASN A 6 -6.81 5.96 -4.93
CA ASN A 6 -7.24 6.11 -6.31
C ASN A 6 -6.09 6.44 -7.28
N LYS A 7 -4.86 6.61 -6.78
CA LYS A 7 -3.67 6.83 -7.62
C LYS A 7 -3.24 5.52 -8.25
N SER A 8 -2.63 5.61 -9.43
CA SER A 8 -2.05 4.42 -10.05
C SER A 8 -0.94 3.85 -9.18
N ILE A 9 -0.84 2.53 -9.14
CA ILE A 9 0.18 1.89 -8.30
C ILE A 9 1.61 2.29 -8.67
N LYS A 10 1.86 2.60 -9.95
CA LYS A 10 3.16 3.13 -10.38
C LYS A 10 3.47 4.50 -9.79
N GLU A 11 2.49 5.39 -9.70
CA GLU A 11 2.68 6.69 -9.05
C GLU A 11 2.98 6.49 -7.56
N VAL A 12 2.19 5.66 -6.89
CA VAL A 12 2.40 5.37 -5.45
C VAL A 12 3.79 4.75 -5.21
N ILE A 13 4.22 3.76 -6.00
CA ILE A 13 5.54 3.14 -5.88
C ILE A 13 6.66 4.13 -6.22
N SER A 14 6.45 5.01 -7.20
CA SER A 14 7.45 6.03 -7.56
C SER A 14 7.65 7.06 -6.45
N GLU A 15 6.59 7.40 -5.72
CA GLU A 15 6.64 8.26 -4.54
C GLU A 15 7.17 7.52 -3.30
N PHE A 16 6.84 6.24 -3.15
CA PHE A 16 7.15 5.41 -1.97
C PHE A 16 7.62 4.00 -2.40
N PRO A 17 8.91 3.80 -2.68
CA PRO A 17 9.41 2.54 -3.22
C PRO A 17 9.19 1.34 -2.28
N GLU A 18 9.15 1.55 -0.96
CA GLU A 18 8.86 0.51 0.03
C GLU A 18 7.48 -0.15 -0.17
N VAL A 19 6.52 0.57 -0.79
CA VAL A 19 5.21 0.00 -1.15
C VAL A 19 5.36 -1.18 -2.12
N ALA A 20 6.37 -1.16 -3.00
CA ALA A 20 6.64 -2.29 -3.90
C ALA A 20 7.11 -3.53 -3.14
N ASP A 21 7.97 -3.37 -2.14
CA ASP A 21 8.46 -4.48 -1.31
C ASP A 21 7.34 -5.11 -0.49
N ILE A 22 6.46 -4.27 0.07
CA ILE A 22 5.27 -4.72 0.79
C ILE A 22 4.37 -5.54 -0.14
N LEU A 23 4.01 -5.02 -1.33
CA LEU A 23 3.17 -5.75 -2.29
C LEU A 23 3.79 -7.06 -2.77
N ASN A 24 5.11 -7.08 -3.00
CA ASN A 24 5.83 -8.30 -3.36
C ASN A 24 5.76 -9.37 -2.25
N GLY A 25 5.78 -8.97 -0.98
CA GLY A 25 5.62 -9.86 0.17
C GLY A 25 4.30 -10.65 0.15
N TYR A 26 3.23 -10.03 -0.35
CA TYR A 26 1.91 -10.65 -0.52
C TYR A 26 1.72 -11.29 -1.91
N LYS A 27 2.79 -11.38 -2.72
CA LYS A 27 2.77 -11.88 -4.11
C LYS A 27 1.79 -11.13 -5.01
N ILE A 28 1.58 -9.84 -4.74
CA ILE A 28 0.77 -8.98 -5.59
C ILE A 28 1.62 -8.55 -6.78
N GLY A 29 1.37 -9.19 -7.93
CA GLY A 29 2.16 -9.03 -9.16
C GLY A 29 2.08 -7.65 -9.82
N CYS A 30 1.31 -6.71 -9.26
CA CYS A 30 1.13 -5.36 -9.81
C CYS A 30 2.45 -4.58 -9.94
N VAL A 31 3.46 -4.92 -9.13
CA VAL A 31 4.83 -4.35 -9.22
C VAL A 31 5.48 -4.68 -10.57
N THR A 32 5.16 -5.82 -11.16
CA THR A 32 5.69 -6.27 -12.46
C THR A 32 4.78 -5.91 -13.65
N CYS A 33 3.65 -5.25 -13.39
CA CYS A 33 2.70 -4.88 -14.43
C CYS A 33 3.28 -3.77 -15.31
N SER A 34 3.52 -4.06 -16.59
CA SER A 34 4.08 -3.09 -17.54
C SER A 34 3.19 -1.86 -17.74
N VAL A 35 1.88 -1.95 -17.45
CA VAL A 35 0.94 -0.83 -17.50
C VAL A 35 0.90 -0.08 -16.16
N GLY A 36 0.64 -0.80 -15.05
CA GLY A 36 0.69 -0.26 -13.69
C GLY A 36 -0.31 0.88 -13.39
N SER A 37 -1.42 0.94 -14.14
CA SER A 37 -2.47 1.96 -14.01
C SER A 37 -3.56 1.60 -13.01
N CYS A 38 -3.54 0.37 -12.48
CA CYS A 38 -4.55 -0.07 -11.51
C CYS A 38 -4.44 0.79 -10.24
N PRO A 39 -5.58 1.28 -9.72
CA PRO A 39 -5.59 2.02 -8.48
C PRO A 39 -5.31 1.06 -7.30
N LEU A 40 -4.68 1.59 -6.25
CA LEU A 40 -4.22 0.78 -5.12
C LEU A 40 -5.36 0.01 -4.45
N ASN A 41 -6.52 0.62 -4.24
CA ASN A 41 -7.67 -0.05 -3.64
C ASN A 41 -8.16 -1.26 -4.45
N GLU A 42 -8.25 -1.12 -5.78
CA GLU A 42 -8.70 -2.20 -6.67
C GLU A 42 -7.71 -3.36 -6.65
N ILE A 43 -6.40 -3.09 -6.60
CA ILE A 43 -5.37 -4.14 -6.53
C ILE A 43 -5.60 -5.04 -5.33
N VAL A 44 -5.91 -4.46 -4.17
CA VAL A 44 -6.14 -5.24 -2.95
C VAL A 44 -7.42 -6.07 -3.08
N THR A 45 -8.50 -5.47 -3.59
CA THR A 45 -9.79 -6.14 -3.78
C THR A 45 -9.72 -7.30 -4.79
N ILE A 46 -9.07 -7.13 -5.96
CA ILE A 46 -9.02 -8.18 -6.99
C ILE A 46 -8.17 -9.38 -6.58
N HIS A 47 -7.21 -9.19 -5.68
CA HIS A 47 -6.38 -10.28 -5.16
C HIS A 47 -7.09 -11.12 -4.10
N ASN A 48 -8.26 -10.64 -3.62
CA ASN A 48 -9.15 -11.33 -2.69
C ASN A 48 -8.38 -11.97 -1.53
N LEU A 49 -7.49 -11.18 -0.94
CA LEU A 49 -6.72 -11.56 0.22
C LEU A 49 -7.68 -11.89 1.38
N PRO A 50 -7.30 -12.81 2.29
CA PRO A 50 -8.06 -12.95 3.53
C PRO A 50 -8.05 -11.59 4.25
N LYS A 51 -9.18 -11.25 4.89
CA LYS A 51 -9.40 -9.94 5.51
C LYS A 51 -8.23 -9.49 6.39
N GLU A 52 -7.68 -10.40 7.19
CA GLU A 52 -6.53 -10.12 8.05
C GLU A 52 -5.29 -9.69 7.24
N ALA A 53 -4.98 -10.37 6.13
CA ALA A 53 -3.86 -10.02 5.27
C ALA A 53 -4.09 -8.72 4.50
N GLU A 54 -5.33 -8.43 4.11
CA GLU A 54 -5.70 -7.13 3.53
C GLU A 54 -5.47 -6.00 4.54
N GLU A 55 -5.91 -6.16 5.78
CA GLU A 55 -5.70 -5.16 6.84
C GLU A 55 -4.21 -4.97 7.18
N GLU A 56 -3.43 -6.05 7.22
CA GLU A 56 -1.98 -5.97 7.45
C GLU A 56 -1.24 -5.31 6.27
N LEU A 57 -1.62 -5.64 5.03
CA LEU A 57 -1.08 -4.99 3.84
C LEU A 57 -1.35 -3.48 3.87
N MET A 58 -2.59 -3.08 4.13
CA MET A 58 -3.00 -1.67 4.13
C MET A 58 -2.30 -0.88 5.25
N LYS A 59 -2.14 -1.48 6.44
CA LYS A 59 -1.33 -0.90 7.52
C LYS A 59 0.14 -0.77 7.12
N GLY A 60 0.71 -1.77 6.46
CA GLY A 60 2.08 -1.70 5.95
C GLY A 60 2.28 -0.54 4.99
N ILE A 61 1.37 -0.39 4.02
CA ILE A 61 1.42 0.70 3.04
C ILE A 61 1.24 2.07 3.72
N GLU A 62 0.33 2.18 4.68
CA GLU A 62 0.17 3.42 5.44
C GLU A 62 1.45 3.81 6.18
N LYS A 63 2.13 2.83 6.82
CA LYS A 63 3.42 3.05 7.46
C LYS A 63 4.48 3.52 6.46
N ALA A 64 4.60 2.87 5.31
CA ALA A 64 5.55 3.27 4.27
C ALA A 64 5.31 4.70 3.74
N ILE A 65 4.06 5.17 3.72
CA ILE A 65 3.72 6.50 3.21
C ILE A 65 3.91 7.61 4.26
N TYR A 66 3.58 7.31 5.52
CA TYR A 66 3.50 8.32 6.59
C TYR A 66 4.63 8.23 7.62
N LEU A 67 5.17 7.05 7.90
CA LEU A 67 6.27 6.89 8.85
C LEU A 67 7.65 7.01 8.21
N ASP A 68 7.79 6.77 6.89
CA ASP A 68 9.03 7.09 6.15
C ASP A 68 9.33 8.62 6.14
N LYS A 69 8.31 9.45 6.41
CA LYS A 69 8.47 10.91 6.50
C LYS A 69 8.91 11.42 7.88
N ASP A 70 9.00 10.57 8.90
CA ASP A 70 9.29 10.99 10.27
C ASP A 70 10.41 10.16 10.89
N ASP A 71 11.56 10.80 11.06
CA ASP A 71 12.54 10.51 12.11
C ASP A 71 11.83 10.75 13.46
N GLY A 72 10.99 9.79 13.89
CA GLY A 72 10.36 9.75 15.21
C GLY A 72 8.83 9.93 15.26
N GLU A 73 8.18 8.94 15.90
CA GLU A 73 6.91 9.06 16.62
C GLU A 73 5.59 9.17 15.81
N ALA A 74 4.86 8.05 15.71
CA ALA A 74 3.53 7.87 16.31
C ALA A 74 2.74 6.77 15.59
N ALA A 75 2.82 5.54 16.10
CA ALA A 75 1.78 4.55 15.86
C ALA A 75 0.88 4.47 17.10
N SER A 76 -0.43 4.62 16.86
CA SER A 76 -1.57 4.32 17.75
C SER A 76 -2.40 5.54 18.16
N LYS A 77 -3.30 5.96 17.26
CA LYS A 77 -4.69 6.25 17.62
C LYS A 77 -5.60 5.73 16.51
N ILE A 78 -6.05 4.49 16.69
CA ILE A 78 -7.31 3.98 16.12
C ILE A 78 -8.41 4.60 16.99
N ASP A 79 -9.22 5.48 16.40
CA ASP A 79 -10.42 6.03 17.04
C ASP A 79 -11.62 5.12 16.69
N GLU A 80 -12.48 4.95 17.68
CA GLU A 80 -13.47 3.89 17.89
C GLU A 80 -14.87 4.26 17.37
#